data_AF-A2CB92-F1
#
_entry.id   AF-A2CB92-F1
#
_cell.length_a   1.000
_cell.length_b   1.000
_cell.length_c   1.000
_cell.angle_alpha   90.00
_cell.angle_beta   90.00
_cell.angle_gamma   90.00
#
_symmetry.space_group_name_H-M   'P 1'
#
loop_
_entity.id
_entity.type
_entity.pdbx_description
1 polymer ?
#
loop_
_entity_poly.entity_id
_entity_poly.type
_entity_poly.pdbx_seq_one_letter_code
_entity_poly.pdbx_strand_id
1 'polypeptide(L)' 'MPINSLLEDALNQPAIGETGRFRWHATPVGIAALCRQQNAPLTPPFEDALKEALQVGLDLSREEREFHQVSQGLVLLFHS' A
#
# COMPACT_ATOMS: atom_id res chain seq x y z
N MET A 1 -15.94 11.10 -0.07
CA MET A 1 -16.00 9.62 -0.25
C MET A 1 -15.15 8.98 0.82
N PRO A 2 -15.48 7.78 1.32
CA PRO A 2 -14.63 7.09 2.28
C PRO A 2 -13.32 6.64 1.60
N ILE A 3 -12.21 6.74 2.33
CA ILE A 3 -10.86 6.38 1.87
C ILE A 3 -10.81 4.95 1.33
N ASN A 4 -11.57 4.02 1.93
CA ASN A 4 -11.66 2.64 1.51
C ASN A 4 -12.17 2.49 0.07
N SER A 5 -13.16 3.28 -0.35
CA SER A 5 -13.66 3.22 -1.74
C SER A 5 -12.66 3.77 -2.74
N LEU A 6 -11.89 4.80 -2.37
CA LEU A 6 -10.82 5.33 -3.21
C LEU A 6 -9.68 4.31 -3.37
N LEU A 7 -9.33 3.63 -2.27
CA LEU A 7 -8.36 2.54 -2.28
C LEU A 7 -8.85 1.38 -3.13
N GLU A 8 -10.08 0.90 -2.94
CA GLU A 8 -10.64 -0.20 -3.73
C GLU A 8 -10.66 0.10 -5.23
N ASP A 9 -10.97 1.33 -5.63
CA ASP A 9 -10.87 1.75 -7.03
C ASP A 9 -9.42 1.72 -7.53
N ALA A 10 -8.48 2.30 -6.78
CA ALA A 10 -7.08 2.32 -7.17
C ALA A 10 -6.42 0.92 -7.19
N LEU A 11 -6.89 0.00 -6.35
CA LEU A 11 -6.46 -1.40 -6.35
C LEU A 11 -6.97 -2.17 -7.57
N ASN A 12 -8.10 -1.75 -8.16
CA ASN A 12 -8.57 -2.29 -9.44
C ASN A 12 -7.76 -1.78 -10.63
N GLN A 13 -7.02 -0.67 -10.46
CA GLN A 13 -6.11 -0.16 -11.48
C GLN A 13 -4.80 -0.96 -11.50
N PRO A 14 -4.06 -0.96 -12.63
CA PRO A 14 -2.77 -1.64 -12.71
C PRO A 14 -1.81 -1.09 -11.66
N ALA A 15 -1.09 -2.01 -11.01
CA ALA A 15 -0.05 -1.66 -10.07
C ALA A 15 1.08 -0.88 -10.76
N ILE A 16 1.56 0.17 -10.12
CA ILE A 16 2.72 0.94 -10.57
C ILE A 16 4.03 0.20 -10.32
N GLY A 17 4.01 -0.74 -9.39
CA GLY A 17 5.14 -1.59 -9.06
C GLY A 17 4.66 -2.78 -8.26
N GLU A 18 5.39 -3.88 -8.32
CA GLU A 18 5.12 -5.04 -7.49
C GLU A 18 6.43 -5.61 -6.98
N THR A 19 6.41 -6.00 -5.72
CA THR A 19 7.55 -6.55 -5.01
C THR A 19 7.18 -7.92 -4.44
N GLY A 20 8.05 -8.50 -3.61
CA GLY A 20 7.85 -9.84 -3.08
C GLY A 20 6.61 -9.94 -2.20
N ARG A 21 6.35 -8.95 -1.34
CA ARG A 21 5.22 -8.99 -0.39
C ARG A 21 4.12 -7.97 -0.68
N PHE A 22 4.44 -6.91 -1.41
CA PHE A 22 3.50 -5.82 -1.65
C PHE A 22 3.29 -5.56 -3.13
N ARG A 23 2.10 -5.04 -3.43
CA ARG A 23 1.76 -4.47 -4.71
C ARG A 23 1.46 -3.00 -4.54
N TRP A 24 2.14 -2.18 -5.30
CA TRP A 24 2.14 -0.73 -5.20
C TRP A 24 1.16 -0.16 -6.21
N HIS A 25 0.24 0.66 -5.74
CA HIS A 25 -0.77 1.34 -6.55
C HIS A 25 -0.65 2.84 -6.30
N ALA A 26 -0.61 3.62 -7.37
CA ALA A 26 -0.80 5.06 -7.27
C ALA A 26 -2.29 5.34 -7.06
N THR A 27 -2.60 6.08 -6.02
CA THR A 27 -3.96 6.48 -5.67
C THR A 27 -4.03 8.01 -5.66
N PRO A 28 -5.22 8.63 -5.79
CA PRO A 28 -5.35 10.08 -5.77
C PRO A 28 -4.97 10.72 -4.43
N VAL A 29 -4.89 9.94 -3.36
CA VAL A 29 -4.45 10.39 -2.03
C VAL A 29 -2.95 10.18 -1.80
N GLY A 30 -2.30 9.28 -2.55
CA GLY A 30 -0.90 8.90 -2.33
C GLY A 30 -0.59 7.50 -2.85
N ILE A 31 0.35 6.79 -2.24
CA ILE A 31 0.76 5.44 -2.64
C ILE A 31 0.13 4.39 -1.73
N ALA A 32 -0.58 3.42 -2.33
CA ALA A 32 -1.14 2.29 -1.62
C ALA A 32 -0.32 1.02 -1.86
N ALA A 33 0.16 0.41 -0.77
CA ALA A 33 0.84 -0.87 -0.78
C ALA A 33 -0.12 -1.97 -0.32
N LEU A 34 -0.68 -2.72 -1.26
CA LEU A 34 -1.49 -3.89 -0.99
C LEU A 34 -0.60 -5.06 -0.54
N CYS A 35 -0.81 -5.53 0.68
CA CYS A 35 -0.13 -6.72 1.19
C CYS A 35 -0.71 -7.98 0.52
N ARG A 36 0.16 -8.77 -0.12
CA ARG A 36 -0.21 -10.02 -0.80
C ARG A 36 -0.03 -11.26 0.08
N GLN A 37 0.41 -11.10 1.33
CA GLN A 37 0.56 -12.23 2.24
C GLN A 37 -0.83 -12.70 2.70
N GLN A 38 -1.11 -14.00 2.53
CA GLN A 38 -2.38 -14.62 2.95
C GLN A 38 -2.60 -14.53 4.46
N ASN A 39 -1.52 -14.51 5.24
CA ASN A 39 -1.56 -14.17 6.66
C ASN A 39 -1.10 -12.72 6.79
N ALA A 40 -2.04 -11.78 6.67
CA ALA A 40 -1.76 -10.40 7.04
C ALA A 40 -1.28 -10.41 8.51
N PRO A 41 -0.04 -10.01 8.79
CA PRO A 41 0.45 -9.98 10.15
C PRO A 41 -0.43 -9.04 10.99
N LEU A 42 -0.62 -9.39 12.26
CA LEU A 42 -1.35 -8.55 13.23
C LEU A 42 -0.79 -7.11 13.31
N THR A 43 0.49 -6.96 12.98
CA THR A 43 1.17 -5.67 12.90
C THR A 43 1.44 -5.31 11.43
N PRO A 44 1.03 -4.11 10.98
CA PRO A 44 1.32 -3.65 9.63
C PRO A 44 2.84 -3.60 9.39
N PRO A 45 3.39 -4.32 8.39
CA PRO A 45 4.83 -4.41 8.16
C PRO A 45 5.36 -3.17 7.41
N PHE A 46 5.24 -2.00 8.04
CA PHE A 46 5.68 -0.73 7.45
C PHE A 46 7.18 -0.72 7.14
N GLU A 47 8.02 -1.33 7.97
CA GLU A 47 9.47 -1.41 7.73
C GLU A 47 9.81 -2.20 6.46
N ASP A 48 9.16 -3.35 6.25
CA ASP A 48 9.32 -4.11 5.01
C ASP A 48 8.77 -3.34 3.82
N ALA A 49 7.60 -2.69 3.98
CA ALA A 49 7.02 -1.85 2.94
C ALA A 49 7.95 -0.72 2.53
N LEU A 50 8.58 0.01 3.48
CA LEU A 50 9.56 1.06 3.16
C LEU A 50 10.79 0.51 2.40
N LYS A 51 11.30 -0.65 2.82
CA LYS A 51 12.44 -1.30 2.15
C LYS A 51 12.07 -1.76 0.74
N GLU A 52 10.85 -2.27 0.54
CA GLU A 52 10.35 -2.69 -0.78
C GLU A 52 9.97 -1.49 -1.66
N ALA A 53 9.44 -0.42 -1.08
CA ALA A 53 9.16 0.85 -1.76
C ALA A 53 10.43 1.41 -2.39
N LEU A 54 11.51 1.46 -1.62
CA LEU A 54 12.82 1.91 -2.10
C LEU A 54 13.34 1.05 -3.26
N GLN A 55 13.05 -0.26 -3.28
CA GLN A 55 13.43 -1.15 -4.38
C GLN A 55 12.68 -0.86 -5.69
N VAL A 56 11.44 -0.37 -5.60
CA VAL A 56 10.67 0.10 -6.77
C VAL A 56 10.88 1.60 -7.06
N GLY A 57 11.76 2.28 -6.31
CA GLY A 57 12.07 3.70 -6.49
C GLY A 57 11.05 4.65 -5.85
N LEU A 58 10.25 4.18 -4.89
CA LEU A 58 9.31 4.97 -4.10
C LEU A 58 9.96 5.34 -2.75
N ASP A 59 10.22 6.62 -2.50
CA ASP A 59 10.81 7.10 -1.24
C ASP A 59 9.71 7.52 -0.25
N LEU A 60 9.08 6.55 0.41
CA LEU A 60 7.95 6.78 1.33
C LEU A 60 8.38 7.07 2.78
N SER A 61 9.67 7.33 2.98
CA SER A 61 10.27 7.50 4.30
C SER A 61 9.71 8.71 5.05
N ARG A 62 9.29 9.74 4.32
CA ARG A 62 8.79 11.02 4.86
C ARG A 62 7.27 11.15 4.84
N GLU A 63 6.57 10.20 4.24
CA GLU A 63 5.12 10.20 4.14
C GLU A 63 4.45 9.73 5.42
N GLU A 64 3.24 10.23 5.66
CA GLU A 64 2.32 9.70 6.66
C GLU A 64 1.90 8.29 6.27
N ARG A 65 1.80 7.40 7.26
CA ARG A 65 1.62 5.96 7.04
C ARG A 65 0.37 5.51 7.76
N GLU A 66 -0.64 5.19 6.98
CA GLU A 66 -1.90 4.65 7.47
C GLU A 66 -2.06 3.20 7.01
N PHE A 67 -2.88 2.44 7.71
CA PHE A 67 -3.26 1.11 7.28
C PHE A 67 -4.77 1.02 7.20
N HIS A 68 -5.25 0.45 6.10
CA HIS A 68 -6.66 0.26 5.82
C HIS A 68 -6.89 -1.21 5.50
N GLN A 69 -7.89 -1.78 6.16
CA GLN A 69 -8.35 -3.13 5.84
C GLN A 69 -9.49 -3.01 4.84
N VAL A 70 -9.25 -3.50 3.62
CA VAL A 70 -10.22 -3.51 2.51
C VAL A 70 -10.58 -4.94 2.13
N SER A 71 -11.55 -5.09 1.22
CA SER A 71 -12.02 -6.40 0.74
C SER A 71 -10.90 -7.26 0.13
N GLN A 72 -9.90 -6.63 -0.49
CA GLN A 72 -8.75 -7.32 -1.09
C GLN A 72 -7.65 -7.71 -0.08
N GLY A 73 -7.67 -7.16 1.13
CA GLY A 73 -6.65 -7.41 2.15
C GLY A 73 -6.21 -6.17 2.92
N LEU A 74 -5.03 -6.26 3.53
CA LEU A 74 -4.41 -5.13 4.24
C LEU A 74 -3.70 -4.22 3.24
N VAL A 75 -4.00 -2.93 3.28
CA VAL A 75 -3.37 -1.90 2.47
C VAL A 75 -2.67 -0.91 3.37
N LEU A 76 -1.41 -0.62 3.07
CA LEU A 76 -0.66 0.46 3.71
C LEU A 76 -0.74 1.67 2.80
N LEU A 77 -1.34 2.76 3.28
CA LEU A 77 -1.43 4.01 2.54
C LEU A 77 -0.30 4.93 3.00
N PHE A 78 0.40 5.50 2.04
CA PHE A 78 1.41 6.52 2.22
C PHE A 78 0.94 7.80 1.54
N HIS A 79 0.80 8.88 2.30
CA HIS A 79 0.35 10.18 1.78
C HIS A 79 1.07 11.34 2.47
N SER A 80 0.95 12.55 1.90
CA SER A 80 1.59 13.79 2.39
C SER A 80 0.59 14.92 2.50
#